data_AF-A0AAU2A2U5-F1
#
_entry.id   AF-A0AAU2A2U5-F1
#
_cell.length_a   1.000
_cell.length_b   1.000
_cell.length_c   1.000
_cell.angle_alpha   90.00
_cell.angle_beta   90.00
_cell.angle_gamma   90.00
#
_symmetry.space_group_name_H-M   'P 1'
#
loop_
_entity.id
_entity.type
_entity.pdbx_description
1 polymer ?
#
loop_
_entity_poly.entity_id
_entity_poly.type
_entity_poly.pdbx_seq_one_letter_code
_entity_poly.pdbx_strand_id
1 'polypeptide(L)'
;METLAGEWWESGSWWQFAITISVSLMAGALAAWAALRSTNPKRKINWWIQSNTPLFNRPAGDGALLNVALGSVRLSSPRIVELVISNSGSRDVTASMFHEGESINFDFDEDVSAILDVVTDPEGTLLPRIEAWRTLIPATGGRHRGGILIKPSLLRRGQTIAVTVLVDGEEKPVQCAQFPLIDVDQSNVRPGSLSREVVDVLPNTFLHVGPFRIRLSR
;
A
#
# COMPACT_ATOMS: atom_id res chain seq x y z
N MET A 1 -13.47 26.84 -64.71
CA MET A 1 -13.50 25.38 -64.44
C MET A 1 -13.39 25.24 -62.94
N GLU A 2 -14.53 25.33 -62.25
CA GLU A 2 -14.59 24.89 -60.87
C GLU A 2 -14.34 23.38 -60.90
N THR A 3 -13.29 22.96 -60.21
CA THR A 3 -12.92 21.56 -60.14
C THR A 3 -14.01 20.87 -59.32
N LEU A 4 -14.51 19.72 -59.78
CA LEU A 4 -15.48 18.87 -59.05
C LEU A 4 -15.09 18.62 -57.57
N ALA A 5 -13.81 18.78 -57.24
CA ALA A 5 -13.29 18.72 -55.88
C ALA A 5 -13.76 19.88 -54.97
N GLY A 6 -14.01 21.07 -55.51
CA GLY A 6 -14.47 22.26 -54.78
C GLY A 6 -15.91 22.14 -54.30
N GLU A 7 -16.84 21.79 -55.20
CA GLU A 7 -18.25 21.56 -54.85
C GLU A 7 -18.42 20.42 -53.83
N TRP A 8 -17.57 19.39 -53.91
CA TRP A 8 -17.60 18.29 -52.96
C TRP A 8 -17.15 18.72 -51.55
N TRP A 9 -16.15 19.60 -51.44
CA TRP A 9 -15.70 20.17 -50.17
C TRP A 9 -16.68 21.19 -49.57
N GLU A 10 -17.41 21.94 -50.41
CA GLU A 10 -18.44 22.87 -49.95
C GLU A 10 -19.77 22.20 -49.66
N SER A 11 -19.98 20.96 -50.12
CA SER A 11 -21.18 20.20 -49.82
C SER A 11 -21.27 19.90 -48.31
N GLY A 12 -22.32 20.41 -47.67
CA GLY A 12 -22.56 20.21 -46.24
C GLY A 12 -22.69 18.73 -45.84
N SER A 13 -23.01 17.85 -46.79
CA SER A 13 -23.09 16.40 -46.60
C SER A 13 -21.74 15.75 -46.29
N TRP A 14 -20.65 16.20 -46.92
CA TRP A 14 -19.31 15.69 -46.64
C TRP A 14 -18.85 16.04 -45.22
N TRP A 15 -19.04 17.29 -44.79
CA TRP A 15 -18.72 17.71 -43.43
C TRP A 15 -19.56 16.96 -42.38
N GLN A 16 -20.84 16.73 -42.63
CA GLN A 16 -21.69 15.91 -41.76
C GLN A 16 -21.18 14.47 -41.63
N PHE A 17 -20.76 13.86 -42.73
CA PHE A 17 -20.18 12.51 -42.74
C PHE A 17 -18.86 12.47 -41.96
N ALA A 18 -17.94 13.41 -42.23
CA ALA A 18 -16.66 13.51 -41.56
C ALA A 18 -16.81 13.72 -40.03
N ILE A 19 -17.74 14.57 -39.61
CA ILE A 19 -18.05 14.80 -38.19
C ILE A 19 -18.60 13.52 -37.56
N THR A 20 -19.54 12.85 -38.22
CA THR A 20 -20.19 11.65 -37.67
C THR A 20 -19.19 10.50 -37.49
N ILE A 21 -18.29 10.29 -38.46
CA ILE A 21 -17.20 9.31 -38.32
C ILE A 21 -16.26 9.70 -37.18
N SER A 22 -15.84 10.96 -37.12
CA SER A 22 -14.89 11.42 -36.09
C SER A 22 -15.46 11.26 -34.68
N VAL A 23 -16.73 11.66 -34.48
CA VAL A 23 -17.43 11.50 -33.20
C VAL A 23 -17.59 10.02 -32.86
N SER A 24 -17.95 9.17 -33.84
CA SER A 24 -18.09 7.73 -33.63
C SER A 24 -16.77 7.06 -33.23
N LEU A 25 -15.66 7.43 -33.88
CA LEU A 25 -14.32 6.94 -33.52
C LEU A 25 -13.89 7.40 -32.14
N MET A 26 -14.10 8.68 -31.80
CA MET A 26 -13.79 9.20 -30.47
C MET A 26 -14.62 8.50 -29.38
N ALA A 27 -15.93 8.34 -29.61
CA ALA A 27 -16.80 7.65 -28.68
C ALA A 27 -16.39 6.17 -28.50
N GLY A 28 -16.08 5.48 -29.61
CA GLY A 28 -15.59 4.10 -29.59
C GLY A 28 -14.26 3.96 -28.84
N ALA A 29 -13.30 4.87 -29.07
CA ALA A 29 -12.01 4.87 -28.38
C ALA A 29 -12.17 5.13 -26.88
N LEU A 30 -13.00 6.10 -26.48
CA LEU A 30 -13.29 6.39 -25.08
C LEU A 30 -14.00 5.22 -24.39
N ALA A 31 -14.96 4.58 -25.07
CA ALA A 31 -15.64 3.39 -24.55
C ALA A 31 -14.68 2.22 -24.38
N ALA A 32 -13.81 1.95 -25.35
CA ALA A 32 -12.79 0.91 -25.26
C ALA A 32 -11.78 1.18 -24.14
N TRP A 33 -11.32 2.43 -24.01
CA TRP A 33 -10.42 2.84 -22.93
C TRP A 33 -11.08 2.69 -21.56
N ALA A 34 -12.32 3.14 -21.40
CA ALA A 34 -13.07 3.00 -20.17
C ALA A 34 -13.32 1.53 -19.83
N ALA A 35 -13.63 0.69 -20.82
CA ALA A 35 -13.78 -0.74 -20.64
C ALA A 35 -12.48 -1.40 -20.19
N LEU A 36 -11.34 -1.12 -20.83
CA LEU A 36 -10.02 -1.64 -20.43
C LEU A 36 -9.61 -1.17 -19.03
N ARG A 37 -9.92 0.08 -18.68
CA ARG A 37 -9.67 0.62 -17.35
C ARG A 37 -10.54 -0.06 -16.29
N SER A 38 -11.76 -0.42 -16.65
CA SER A 38 -12.74 -1.06 -15.75
C SER A 38 -12.53 -2.57 -15.60
N THR A 39 -12.10 -3.28 -16.64
CA THR A 39 -11.92 -4.75 -16.63
C THR A 39 -10.68 -5.23 -15.89
N ASN A 40 -9.74 -4.33 -15.55
CA ASN A 40 -8.60 -4.60 -14.67
C ASN A 40 -8.75 -3.92 -13.30
N PRO A 41 -9.76 -4.32 -12.48
CA PRO A 41 -9.82 -3.89 -11.09
C PRO A 41 -8.59 -4.42 -10.35
N LYS A 42 -7.69 -3.50 -10.03
CA LYS A 42 -6.37 -3.82 -9.47
C LYS A 42 -6.51 -4.46 -8.10
N ARG A 43 -5.80 -5.58 -7.90
CA ARG A 43 -5.50 -6.11 -6.57
C ARG A 43 -4.35 -5.29 -6.01
N LYS A 44 -4.51 -4.79 -4.79
CA LYS A 44 -3.53 -3.92 -4.18
C LYS A 44 -3.43 -4.22 -2.70
N ILE A 45 -2.22 -4.51 -2.24
CA ILE A 45 -1.94 -4.60 -0.81
C ILE A 45 -1.18 -3.33 -0.42
N ASN A 46 -1.74 -2.60 0.53
CA ASN A 46 -1.10 -1.45 1.12
C ASN A 46 -0.69 -1.80 2.54
N TRP A 47 0.49 -1.38 2.98
CA TRP A 47 0.94 -1.58 4.35
C TRP A 47 1.57 -0.31 4.91
N TRP A 48 1.53 -0.13 6.22
CA TRP A 48 2.18 1.01 6.88
C TRP A 48 2.36 0.72 8.37
N ILE A 49 3.27 1.46 9.00
CA ILE A 49 3.42 1.44 10.45
C ILE A 49 2.45 2.45 11.05
N GLN A 50 1.50 1.96 11.84
CA GLN A 50 0.50 2.77 12.52
C GLN A 50 1.12 3.49 13.72
N SER A 51 1.91 2.76 14.50
CA SER A 51 2.62 3.22 15.69
C SER A 51 3.93 2.43 15.89
N ASN A 52 4.95 3.10 16.43
CA ASN A 52 6.21 2.50 16.88
C ASN A 52 6.58 3.20 18.20
N THR A 53 6.21 2.59 19.31
CA THR A 53 6.26 3.25 20.62
C THR A 53 7.20 2.51 21.56
N PRO A 54 8.27 3.16 22.05
CA PRO A 54 9.11 2.56 23.07
C PRO A 54 8.38 2.46 24.39
N LEU A 55 8.58 1.34 25.11
CA LEU A 55 8.00 1.18 26.45
C LEU A 55 8.66 2.09 27.49
N PHE A 56 9.89 2.53 27.22
CA PHE A 56 10.61 3.49 28.06
C PHE A 56 11.62 4.30 27.24
N ASN A 57 11.85 5.55 27.66
CA ASN A 57 12.69 6.52 26.93
C ASN A 57 14.20 6.27 27.06
N ARG A 58 14.64 5.36 27.95
CA ARG A 58 16.05 5.03 28.17
C ARG A 58 16.20 3.51 28.21
N PRO A 59 17.20 2.91 27.52
CA PRO A 59 17.44 1.47 27.53
C PRO A 59 17.51 0.93 28.96
N ALA A 60 16.90 -0.24 29.18
CA ALA A 60 16.94 -0.90 30.47
C ALA A 60 18.38 -1.35 30.77
N GLY A 61 18.87 -0.97 31.95
CA GLY A 61 20.20 -1.33 32.44
C GLY A 61 20.16 -1.68 33.93
N ASP A 62 21.28 -2.13 34.47
CA ASP A 62 21.38 -2.42 35.90
C ASP A 62 21.23 -1.11 36.70
N GLY A 63 20.12 -0.99 37.43
CA GLY A 63 19.68 0.23 38.10
C GLY A 63 18.47 0.94 37.48
N ALA A 64 17.91 0.42 36.39
CA ALA A 64 16.64 0.93 35.87
C ALA A 64 15.48 0.65 36.85
N LEU A 65 14.64 1.67 37.08
CA LEU A 65 13.43 1.58 37.92
C LEU A 65 12.38 0.62 37.34
N LEU A 66 12.38 0.42 36.02
CA LEU A 66 11.47 -0.44 35.30
C LEU A 66 12.27 -1.46 34.48
N ASN A 67 11.94 -2.73 34.67
CA ASN A 67 12.46 -3.84 33.88
C ASN A 67 11.30 -4.54 33.18
N VAL A 68 11.44 -4.76 31.88
CA VAL A 68 10.49 -5.53 31.08
C VAL A 68 11.17 -6.84 30.70
N ALA A 69 10.46 -7.95 30.93
CA ALA A 69 10.93 -9.28 30.57
C ALA A 69 9.82 -10.02 29.83
N LEU A 70 10.21 -10.81 28.83
CA LEU A 70 9.34 -11.77 28.17
C LEU A 70 9.73 -13.17 28.65
N GLY A 71 8.90 -13.73 29.54
CA GLY A 71 9.25 -14.96 30.24
C GLY A 71 10.50 -14.76 31.10
N SER A 72 11.57 -15.51 30.81
CA SER A 72 12.86 -15.41 31.52
C SER A 72 13.88 -14.48 30.85
N VAL A 73 13.54 -13.89 29.69
CA VAL A 73 14.46 -13.04 28.93
C VAL A 73 14.17 -11.58 29.24
N ARG A 74 15.17 -10.86 29.79
CA ARG A 74 15.09 -9.41 30.01
C ARG A 74 15.28 -8.70 28.68
N LEU A 75 14.36 -7.80 28.36
CA LEU A 75 14.42 -6.99 27.14
C LEU A 75 15.19 -5.69 27.40
N SER A 76 16.01 -5.28 26.44
CA SER A 76 16.93 -4.15 26.59
C SER A 76 16.30 -2.81 26.18
N SER A 77 15.65 -2.80 25.02
CA SER A 77 14.96 -1.67 24.39
C SER A 77 13.65 -2.15 23.76
N PRO A 78 12.68 -2.65 24.56
CA PRO A 78 11.39 -3.12 24.11
C PRO A 78 10.52 -1.98 23.58
N ARG A 79 9.91 -2.22 22.43
CA ARG A 79 8.99 -1.31 21.74
C ARG A 79 7.81 -2.09 21.20
N ILE A 80 6.65 -1.44 21.20
CA ILE A 80 5.45 -1.96 20.57
C ILE A 80 5.36 -1.34 19.18
N VAL A 81 5.34 -2.18 18.16
CA VAL A 81 5.18 -1.75 16.77
C VAL A 81 3.87 -2.31 16.25
N GLU A 82 3.07 -1.44 15.66
CA GLU A 82 1.79 -1.79 15.05
C GLU A 82 1.93 -1.68 13.53
N LEU A 83 2.01 -2.82 12.86
CA LEU A 83 2.05 -2.93 11.41
C LEU A 83 0.65 -3.19 10.89
N VAL A 84 0.20 -2.34 9.98
CA VAL A 84 -1.11 -2.49 9.33
C VAL A 84 -0.90 -2.97 7.90
N ILE A 85 -1.63 -4.01 7.51
CA ILE A 85 -1.73 -4.52 6.14
C ILE A 85 -3.18 -4.42 5.70
N SER A 86 -3.44 -3.82 4.55
CA SER A 86 -4.79 -3.61 4.02
C SER A 86 -4.88 -4.02 2.56
N ASN A 87 -5.90 -4.81 2.22
CA ASN A 87 -6.28 -5.03 0.83
C ASN A 87 -7.10 -3.84 0.33
N SER A 88 -6.38 -2.80 -0.09
CA SER A 88 -6.93 -1.59 -0.73
C SER A 88 -7.41 -1.82 -2.16
N GLY A 89 -7.20 -3.02 -2.71
CA GLY A 89 -7.66 -3.41 -4.03
C GLY A 89 -9.19 -3.53 -4.10
N SER A 90 -9.69 -3.65 -5.32
CA SER A 90 -11.13 -3.87 -5.58
C SER A 90 -11.51 -5.35 -5.68
N ARG A 91 -10.56 -6.25 -5.40
CA ARG A 91 -10.71 -7.71 -5.46
C ARG A 91 -9.99 -8.38 -4.29
N ASP A 92 -10.46 -9.56 -3.93
CA ASP A 92 -9.80 -10.43 -2.96
C ASP A 92 -8.43 -10.89 -3.48
N VAL A 93 -7.50 -11.10 -2.55
CA VAL A 93 -6.23 -11.79 -2.79
C VAL A 93 -6.35 -13.18 -2.17
N THR A 94 -6.28 -14.22 -2.99
CA THR A 94 -6.43 -15.61 -2.55
C THR A 94 -5.08 -16.25 -2.27
N ALA A 95 -5.07 -17.34 -1.49
CA ALA A 95 -3.84 -18.10 -1.20
C ALA A 95 -3.12 -18.58 -2.48
N SER A 96 -3.84 -18.84 -3.57
CA SER A 96 -3.27 -19.23 -4.87
C SER A 96 -2.47 -18.14 -5.58
N MET A 97 -2.57 -16.88 -5.12
CA MET A 97 -1.79 -15.76 -5.68
C MET A 97 -0.41 -15.64 -5.04
N PHE A 98 -0.14 -16.39 -3.98
CA PHE A 98 1.19 -16.48 -3.39
C PHE A 98 2.01 -17.42 -4.27
N HIS A 99 3.00 -16.87 -4.97
CA HIS A 99 3.89 -17.59 -5.86
C HIS A 99 4.57 -18.73 -5.08
N GLU A 100 4.43 -19.96 -5.58
CA GLU A 100 4.96 -21.17 -4.94
C GLU A 100 4.55 -21.37 -3.47
N GLY A 101 3.47 -20.71 -3.01
CA GLY A 101 3.06 -20.76 -1.60
C GLY A 101 4.02 -20.04 -0.65
N GLU A 102 4.88 -19.16 -1.17
CA GLU A 102 5.77 -18.34 -0.35
C GLU A 102 5.01 -17.31 0.48
N SER A 103 5.60 -16.84 1.58
CA SER A 103 4.96 -15.90 2.51
C SER A 103 5.37 -14.46 2.21
N ILE A 104 4.51 -13.48 2.55
CA ILE A 104 4.94 -12.08 2.59
C ILE A 104 5.81 -11.91 3.83
N ASN A 105 6.99 -11.31 3.67
CA ASN A 105 7.96 -11.13 4.74
C ASN A 105 8.13 -9.64 5.05
N PHE A 106 7.84 -9.27 6.30
CA PHE A 106 8.17 -7.96 6.86
C PHE A 106 9.32 -8.08 7.83
N ASP A 107 10.32 -7.23 7.66
CA ASP A 107 11.56 -7.22 8.41
C ASP A 107 11.66 -5.95 9.25
N PHE A 108 11.93 -6.13 10.54
CA PHE A 108 11.99 -5.04 11.52
C PHE A 108 13.43 -4.61 11.83
N ASP A 109 14.43 -5.28 11.21
CA ASP A 109 15.88 -5.09 11.39
C ASP A 109 16.39 -5.20 12.84
N GLU A 110 15.52 -5.67 13.72
CA GLU A 110 15.73 -5.90 15.15
C GLU A 110 14.96 -7.16 15.58
N ASP A 111 15.14 -7.59 16.82
CA ASP A 111 14.57 -8.84 17.30
C ASP A 111 13.06 -8.72 17.56
N VAL A 112 12.24 -9.43 16.78
CA VAL A 112 10.81 -9.56 17.05
C VAL A 112 10.61 -10.60 18.14
N SER A 113 10.45 -10.12 19.37
CA SER A 113 10.35 -10.95 20.58
C SER A 113 9.03 -11.71 20.67
N ALA A 114 7.91 -11.06 20.30
CA ALA A 114 6.59 -11.68 20.31
C ALA A 114 5.59 -10.97 19.39
N ILE A 115 4.59 -11.71 18.90
CA ILE A 115 3.35 -11.13 18.37
C ILE A 115 2.39 -10.99 19.55
N LEU A 116 1.98 -9.76 19.84
CA LEU A 116 1.13 -9.44 20.99
C LEU A 116 -0.36 -9.55 20.64
N ASP A 117 -0.73 -9.04 19.47
CA ASP A 117 -2.13 -9.02 19.03
C ASP A 117 -2.23 -9.05 17.49
N VAL A 118 -3.33 -9.59 16.99
CA VAL A 118 -3.68 -9.58 15.56
C VAL A 118 -5.18 -9.34 15.44
N VAL A 119 -5.54 -8.15 14.97
CA VAL A 119 -6.93 -7.75 14.76
C VAL A 119 -7.24 -7.55 13.28
N THR A 120 -8.49 -7.73 12.90
CA THR A 120 -8.95 -7.49 11.53
C THR A 120 -10.22 -6.67 11.50
N ASP A 121 -10.33 -5.82 10.48
CA ASP A 121 -11.50 -5.04 10.14
C ASP A 121 -11.91 -5.36 8.69
N PRO A 122 -13.16 -5.74 8.40
CA PRO A 122 -14.26 -5.94 9.34
C PRO A 122 -14.05 -7.10 10.31
N GLU A 123 -14.55 -6.97 11.54
CA GLU A 123 -14.53 -8.04 12.53
C GLU A 123 -15.18 -9.33 11.99
N GLY A 124 -14.63 -10.49 12.38
CA GLY A 124 -15.10 -11.80 11.91
C GLY A 124 -14.60 -12.21 10.52
N THR A 125 -13.78 -11.38 9.86
CA THR A 125 -13.08 -11.79 8.64
C THR A 125 -12.01 -12.84 8.96
N LEU A 126 -11.66 -13.68 7.99
CA LEU A 126 -10.61 -14.70 8.15
C LEU A 126 -9.27 -14.03 8.45
N LEU A 127 -8.67 -14.40 9.58
CA LEU A 127 -7.33 -13.97 9.94
C LEU A 127 -6.29 -14.83 9.20
N PRO A 128 -5.30 -14.21 8.54
CA PRO A 128 -4.19 -14.96 7.99
C PRO A 128 -3.36 -15.57 9.13
N ARG A 129 -2.68 -16.68 8.84
CA ARG A 129 -1.68 -17.21 9.78
C ARG A 129 -0.44 -16.33 9.70
N ILE A 130 -0.10 -15.72 10.83
CA ILE A 130 1.07 -14.85 10.99
C ILE A 130 2.06 -15.54 11.92
N GLU A 131 3.32 -15.58 11.51
CA GLU A 131 4.40 -16.19 12.29
C GLU A 131 5.55 -15.20 12.44
N ALA A 132 6.16 -15.14 13.62
CA ALA A 132 7.43 -14.43 13.78
C ALA A 132 8.58 -15.31 13.27
N TRP A 133 9.55 -14.68 12.61
CA TRP A 133 10.81 -15.34 12.26
C TRP A 133 11.97 -14.60 12.92
N ARG A 134 13.05 -15.34 13.19
CA ARG A 134 14.24 -14.83 13.84
C ARG A 134 15.46 -15.50 13.24
N THR A 135 16.46 -14.71 12.89
CA THR A 135 17.76 -15.19 12.44
C THR A 135 18.87 -14.57 13.29
N LEU A 136 19.88 -15.37 13.60
CA LEU A 136 21.10 -14.87 14.21
C LEU A 136 21.99 -14.36 13.09
N ILE A 137 22.51 -13.14 13.20
CA ILE A 137 23.48 -12.60 12.24
C ILE A 137 24.88 -12.77 12.86
N PRO A 138 25.70 -13.74 12.41
CA PRO A 138 27.01 -13.96 13.01
C PRO A 138 27.95 -12.76 12.81
N ALA A 139 27.81 -12.06 11.68
CA ALA A 139 28.65 -10.93 11.30
C ALA A 139 28.49 -9.67 12.20
N THR A 140 27.40 -9.57 12.98
CA THR A 140 27.13 -8.42 13.85
C THR A 140 27.44 -8.71 15.32
N GLY A 141 28.24 -9.75 15.60
CA GLY A 141 28.54 -10.17 16.97
C GLY A 141 27.39 -10.89 17.67
N GLY A 142 26.51 -11.53 16.89
CA GLY A 142 25.39 -12.31 17.43
C GLY A 142 24.11 -11.51 17.67
N ARG A 143 23.90 -10.38 16.97
CA ARG A 143 22.59 -9.70 17.02
C ARG A 143 21.54 -10.56 16.32
N HIS A 144 20.34 -10.52 16.87
CA HIS A 144 19.16 -11.13 16.27
C HIS A 144 18.48 -10.13 15.35
N ARG A 145 18.06 -10.62 14.18
CA ARG A 145 17.18 -9.90 13.27
C ARG A 145 15.91 -10.73 13.13
N GLY A 146 14.77 -10.07 13.20
CA GLY A 146 13.48 -10.73 13.13
C GLY A 146 12.47 -9.96 12.31
N GLY A 147 11.33 -10.62 12.15
CA GLY A 147 10.24 -10.08 11.39
C GLY A 147 8.99 -10.93 11.50
N ILE A 148 8.00 -10.62 10.66
CA ILE A 148 6.78 -11.41 10.56
C ILE A 148 6.61 -11.97 9.15
N LEU A 149 6.09 -13.20 9.08
CA LEU A 149 5.68 -13.89 7.88
C LEU A 149 4.16 -13.96 7.84
N ILE A 150 3.56 -13.49 6.76
CA ILE A 150 2.14 -13.71 6.48
C ILE A 150 2.04 -14.88 5.53
N LYS A 151 1.52 -16.01 6.02
CA LYS A 151 1.34 -17.22 5.22
C LYS A 151 0.30 -17.02 4.12
N PRO A 152 0.38 -17.80 3.03
CA PRO A 152 -0.66 -17.85 2.02
C PRO A 152 -2.05 -18.02 2.63
N SER A 153 -2.93 -17.07 2.34
CA SER A 153 -4.26 -16.97 2.96
C SER A 153 -5.19 -16.12 2.09
N LEU A 154 -6.48 -16.09 2.44
CA LEU A 154 -7.44 -15.21 1.80
C LEU A 154 -7.41 -13.84 2.48
N LEU A 155 -7.05 -12.79 1.74
CA LEU A 155 -7.18 -11.40 2.15
C LEU A 155 -8.37 -10.80 1.39
N ARG A 156 -9.49 -10.61 2.08
CA ARG A 156 -10.71 -10.10 1.45
C ARG A 156 -10.56 -8.64 1.04
N ARG A 157 -11.31 -8.23 0.02
CA ARG A 157 -11.40 -6.85 -0.44
C ARG A 157 -11.79 -5.94 0.73
N GLY A 158 -11.01 -4.87 0.93
CA GLY A 158 -11.24 -3.92 2.01
C GLY A 158 -10.86 -4.43 3.40
N GLN A 159 -10.37 -5.67 3.51
CA GLN A 159 -9.89 -6.19 4.78
C GLN A 159 -8.62 -5.45 5.19
N THR A 160 -8.60 -5.00 6.44
CA THR A 160 -7.43 -4.46 7.11
C THR A 160 -7.06 -5.37 8.27
N ILE A 161 -5.77 -5.62 8.44
CA ILE A 161 -5.19 -6.45 9.49
C ILE A 161 -4.17 -5.58 10.19
N ALA A 162 -4.32 -5.40 11.50
CA ALA A 162 -3.32 -4.75 12.33
C ALA A 162 -2.62 -5.81 13.18
N VAL A 163 -1.30 -5.84 13.09
CA VAL A 163 -0.43 -6.76 13.80
C VAL A 163 0.38 -5.95 14.79
N THR A 164 0.17 -6.22 16.08
CA THR A 164 0.93 -5.60 17.16
C THR A 164 2.04 -6.54 17.57
N VAL A 165 3.29 -6.11 17.44
CA VAL A 165 4.49 -6.89 17.76
C VAL A 165 5.33 -6.20 18.81
N LEU A 166 5.98 -7.02 19.66
CA LEU A 166 7.00 -6.59 20.60
C LEU A 166 8.37 -6.77 19.95
N VAL A 167 9.09 -5.67 19.78
CA VAL A 167 10.43 -5.62 19.20
C VAL A 167 11.42 -5.19 20.27
N ASP A 168 12.56 -5.88 20.38
CA ASP A 168 13.66 -5.48 21.27
C ASP A 168 14.80 -4.90 20.42
N GLY A 169 14.99 -3.58 20.47
CA GLY A 169 16.03 -2.89 19.70
C GLY A 169 15.73 -1.41 19.47
N GLU A 170 16.53 -0.73 18.64
CA GLU A 170 16.38 0.70 18.32
C GLU A 170 15.38 0.97 17.19
N GLU A 171 14.85 2.20 17.11
CA GLU A 171 13.91 2.57 16.04
C GLU A 171 14.51 2.48 14.65
N LYS A 172 13.91 1.60 13.84
CA LYS A 172 14.29 1.32 12.46
C LYS A 172 13.06 1.19 11.56
N PRO A 173 13.20 1.56 10.27
CA PRO A 173 12.11 1.44 9.31
C PRO A 173 11.84 -0.04 9.01
N VAL A 174 10.57 -0.44 9.12
CA VAL A 174 10.11 -1.78 8.72
C VAL A 174 10.11 -1.87 7.20
N GLN A 175 10.65 -2.97 6.66
CA GLN A 175 10.76 -3.21 5.23
C GLN A 175 9.99 -4.46 4.83
N CYS A 176 9.31 -4.42 3.67
CA CYS A 176 8.77 -5.63 3.06
C CYS A 176 9.90 -6.33 2.29
N ALA A 177 10.59 -7.27 2.96
CA ALA A 177 11.75 -7.97 2.40
C ALA A 177 11.37 -8.93 1.26
N GLN A 178 10.18 -9.52 1.31
CA GLN A 178 9.68 -10.43 0.28
C GLN A 178 8.18 -10.21 0.08
N PHE A 179 7.76 -10.07 -1.18
CA PHE A 179 6.36 -9.89 -1.57
C PHE A 179 6.04 -10.81 -2.77
N PRO A 180 5.87 -12.12 -2.54
CA PRO A 180 5.78 -13.11 -3.62
C PRO A 180 4.33 -13.26 -4.09
N LEU A 181 3.65 -12.14 -4.43
CA LEU A 181 2.28 -12.16 -4.93
C LEU A 181 2.25 -11.87 -6.44
N ILE A 182 1.54 -12.71 -7.20
CA ILE A 182 1.33 -12.52 -8.64
C ILE A 182 0.11 -11.61 -8.89
N ASP A 183 0.24 -10.68 -9.85
CA ASP A 183 -0.82 -9.74 -10.24
C ASP A 183 -1.41 -8.90 -9.08
N VAL A 184 -0.58 -8.58 -8.07
CA VAL A 184 -0.93 -7.71 -6.94
C VAL A 184 0.08 -6.58 -6.83
N ASP A 185 -0.39 -5.33 -6.89
CA ASP A 185 0.47 -4.16 -6.65
C ASP A 185 0.70 -4.01 -5.13
N GLN A 186 1.92 -3.62 -4.71
CA GLN A 186 2.22 -3.24 -3.33
C GLN A 186 2.38 -1.73 -3.17
N SER A 187 1.98 -1.20 -2.03
CA SER A 187 2.29 0.18 -1.60
C SER A 187 2.56 0.25 -0.10
N ASN A 188 3.36 1.24 0.31
CA ASN A 188 3.74 1.46 1.72
C ASN A 188 3.23 2.81 2.27
N VAL A 189 2.14 3.33 1.70
CA VAL A 189 1.68 4.70 1.94
C VAL A 189 0.49 4.70 2.87
N ARG A 190 0.59 5.40 4.00
CA ARG A 190 -0.54 5.52 4.93
C ARG A 190 -1.75 6.16 4.23
N PRO A 191 -2.96 5.56 4.30
CA PRO A 191 -4.16 6.18 3.77
C PRO A 191 -4.35 7.60 4.33
N GLY A 192 -4.58 8.59 3.45
CA GLY A 192 -4.75 10.00 3.82
C GLY A 192 -3.46 10.83 3.92
N SER A 193 -2.26 10.26 3.75
CA SER A 193 -1.01 11.05 3.73
C SER A 193 -0.85 11.88 2.46
N LEU A 194 -1.25 11.34 1.30
CA LEU A 194 -1.18 12.03 0.00
C LEU A 194 -2.04 13.30 -0.03
N SER A 195 -3.15 13.32 0.72
CA SER A 195 -4.00 14.50 0.82
C SER A 195 -3.32 15.67 1.53
N ARG A 196 -2.35 15.42 2.43
CA ARG A 196 -1.60 16.52 3.08
C ARG A 196 -0.48 17.05 2.20
N GLU A 197 0.25 16.17 1.52
CA GLU A 197 1.36 16.57 0.66
C GLU A 197 0.86 17.31 -0.60
N VAL A 198 -0.26 16.88 -1.19
CA VAL A 198 -0.90 17.61 -2.29
C VAL A 198 -1.51 18.94 -1.81
N VAL A 199 -2.06 19.00 -0.60
CA VAL A 199 -2.58 20.26 -0.02
C VAL A 199 -1.47 21.25 0.29
N ASP A 200 -0.30 20.80 0.74
CA ASP A 200 0.85 21.67 1.03
C ASP A 200 1.58 22.16 -0.25
N VAL A 201 1.47 21.43 -1.37
CA VAL A 201 2.03 21.85 -2.67
C VAL A 201 1.08 22.78 -3.46
N LEU A 202 -0.19 22.87 -3.08
CA LEU A 202 -1.23 23.64 -3.79
C LEU A 202 -1.47 25.10 -3.35
N PRO A 203 -0.70 25.81 -2.48
CA PRO A 203 -1.08 27.19 -2.14
C PRO A 203 -0.90 28.19 -3.30
N ASN A 204 -0.29 27.79 -4.44
CA ASN A 204 -0.04 28.66 -5.58
C ASN A 204 -0.37 28.06 -6.97
N THR A 205 -1.15 26.98 -7.05
CA THR A 205 -1.43 26.33 -8.34
C THR A 205 -2.69 26.89 -8.97
N PHE A 206 -2.55 27.51 -10.14
CA PHE A 206 -3.67 27.98 -10.96
C PHE A 206 -4.15 26.87 -11.87
N LEU A 207 -5.41 26.47 -11.75
CA LEU A 207 -6.03 25.54 -12.68
C LEU A 207 -6.53 26.34 -13.88
N HIS A 208 -5.89 26.15 -15.05
CA HIS A 208 -6.32 26.77 -16.30
C HIS A 208 -7.38 25.90 -16.97
N VAL A 209 -8.62 26.37 -17.00
CA VAL A 209 -9.72 25.77 -17.77
C VAL A 209 -10.08 26.75 -18.88
N GLY A 210 -9.45 26.59 -20.05
CA GLY A 210 -9.62 27.51 -21.16
C GLY A 210 -9.23 28.96 -20.80
N PRO A 211 -10.03 29.98 -21.13
CA PRO A 211 -9.69 31.37 -20.82
C PRO A 211 -9.90 31.75 -19.34
N PHE A 212 -10.41 30.85 -18.52
CA PHE A 212 -10.74 31.15 -17.12
C PHE A 212 -9.62 30.71 -16.18
N ARG A 213 -9.17 31.65 -15.34
CA ARG A 213 -8.26 31.41 -14.23
C ARG A 213 -9.07 31.24 -12.96
N ILE A 214 -9.16 30.01 -12.46
CA ILE A 214 -9.78 29.75 -11.16
C ILE A 214 -8.66 29.72 -10.11
N ARG A 215 -8.69 30.69 -9.20
CA ARG A 215 -7.86 30.69 -8.01
C ARG A 215 -8.51 29.78 -6.99
N LEU A 216 -7.87 28.68 -6.65
CA LEU A 216 -8.27 27.84 -5.52
C LEU A 216 -7.72 28.51 -4.25
N SER A 217 -8.49 29.43 -3.66
CA SER A 217 -8.25 29.90 -2.29
C SER A 217 -9.18 29.16 -1.34
N ARG A 218 -8.73 28.99 -0.09
CA ARG A 218 -9.47 28.40 1.03
C ARG A 218 -10.95 28.77 1.08
#